data_AF-A0AAV5WQP7-F1
#
_entry.id   AF-A0AAV5WQP7-F1
#
_cell.length_a   1.000
_cell.length_b   1.000
_cell.length_c   1.000
_cell.angle_alpha   90.00
_cell.angle_beta   90.00
_cell.angle_gamma   90.00
#
_symmetry.space_group_name_H-M   'P 1'
#
loop_
_entity.id
_entity.type
_entity.pdbx_description
1 polymer ?
#
loop_
_entity_poly.entity_id
_entity_poly.type
_entity_poly.pdbx_seq_one_letter_code
_entity_poly.pdbx_strand_id
1 'polypeptide(L)'
;IEMRRPASVLRRKKKQTTVDPEPAIRPINTVPDWRMVRSSSVKLTTFKMDDIVKLNVGGQRFDTRLRTLLADRSNELFAHFVVLLETDLTEAKMPPKDAEGNFFLDRDPEHFRTLLNNLRFYVQMQVKQKVANGTNGAIEGDEEIRSTKSVGFFSRMIKN
;
A
#
# COMPACT_ATOMS: atom_id res chain seq x y z
N ILE A 1 -74.11 -64.66 -24.66
CA ILE A 1 -74.04 -63.34 -25.34
C ILE A 1 -73.89 -62.29 -24.26
N GLU A 2 -72.81 -61.54 -24.37
CA GLU A 2 -72.12 -60.79 -23.34
C GLU A 2 -72.78 -59.43 -23.03
N MET A 3 -72.71 -59.04 -21.75
CA MET A 3 -73.19 -57.77 -21.20
C MET A 3 -72.45 -56.57 -21.80
N ARG A 4 -73.16 -55.46 -22.07
CA ARG A 4 -72.53 -54.13 -22.20
C ARG A 4 -73.26 -53.12 -21.32
N ARG A 5 -72.59 -52.70 -20.25
CA ARG A 5 -72.94 -51.54 -19.41
C ARG A 5 -72.51 -50.24 -20.14
N PRO A 6 -73.24 -49.13 -20.05
CA PRO A 6 -72.79 -47.86 -20.60
C PRO A 6 -71.71 -47.20 -19.73
N ALA A 7 -70.68 -46.67 -20.39
CA ALA A 7 -69.55 -46.00 -19.79
C ALA A 7 -69.93 -44.62 -19.21
N SER A 8 -69.61 -44.42 -17.95
CA SER A 8 -69.73 -43.16 -17.23
C SER A 8 -68.63 -42.16 -17.67
N VAL A 9 -69.06 -40.99 -18.13
CA VAL A 9 -68.20 -39.87 -18.55
C VAL A 9 -67.50 -39.27 -17.33
N LEU A 10 -66.19 -39.48 -17.23
CA LEU A 10 -65.34 -38.92 -16.17
C LEU A 10 -65.01 -37.45 -16.46
N ARG A 11 -65.81 -36.54 -15.89
CA ARG A 11 -65.58 -35.08 -15.97
C ARG A 11 -64.41 -34.69 -15.05
N ARG A 12 -63.20 -34.66 -15.59
CA ARG A 12 -61.99 -34.14 -14.89
C ARG A 12 -62.22 -32.66 -14.51
N LYS A 13 -62.46 -32.39 -13.22
CA LYS A 13 -62.33 -31.04 -12.65
C LYS A 13 -60.84 -30.70 -12.58
N LYS A 14 -60.42 -29.70 -13.37
CA LYS A 14 -59.09 -29.09 -13.32
C LYS A 14 -58.90 -28.49 -11.91
N LYS A 15 -57.96 -29.03 -11.14
CA LYS A 15 -57.48 -28.42 -9.89
C LYS A 15 -56.87 -27.07 -10.26
N GLN A 16 -57.42 -26.01 -9.70
CA GLN A 16 -56.86 -24.67 -9.77
C GLN A 16 -55.77 -24.59 -8.72
N THR A 17 -54.53 -24.84 -9.14
CA THR A 17 -53.34 -24.61 -8.31
C THR A 17 -53.15 -23.10 -8.25
N THR A 18 -53.44 -22.52 -7.08
CA THR A 18 -53.03 -21.15 -6.74
C THR A 18 -51.52 -21.14 -6.62
N VAL A 19 -50.85 -20.69 -7.67
CA VAL A 19 -49.43 -20.32 -7.65
C VAL A 19 -49.36 -18.97 -6.97
N ASP A 20 -48.69 -18.91 -5.83
CA ASP A 20 -48.37 -17.64 -5.16
C ASP A 20 -47.61 -16.72 -6.13
N PRO A 21 -47.88 -15.40 -6.13
CA PRO A 21 -47.18 -14.49 -7.03
C PRO A 21 -45.70 -14.45 -6.67
N GLU A 22 -44.88 -14.87 -7.63
CA GLU A 22 -43.43 -14.72 -7.69
C GLU A 22 -43.02 -13.28 -7.28
N PRO A 23 -42.07 -13.09 -6.33
CA PRO A 23 -41.68 -11.76 -5.92
C PRO A 23 -41.03 -11.06 -7.11
N ALA A 24 -41.62 -9.93 -7.53
CA ALA A 24 -41.14 -9.12 -8.64
C ALA A 24 -39.65 -8.81 -8.50
N ILE A 25 -38.83 -9.43 -9.34
CA ILE A 25 -37.42 -9.09 -9.51
C ILE A 25 -37.40 -7.68 -10.08
N ARG A 26 -37.06 -6.70 -9.23
CA ARG A 26 -36.84 -5.32 -9.67
C ARG A 26 -35.61 -5.33 -10.60
N PRO A 27 -35.66 -4.74 -11.80
CA PRO A 27 -34.44 -4.58 -12.59
C PRO A 27 -33.51 -3.65 -11.82
N ILE A 28 -32.35 -4.16 -11.40
CA ILE A 28 -31.27 -3.38 -10.82
C ILE A 28 -30.64 -2.58 -11.96
N ASN A 29 -31.27 -1.46 -12.33
CA ASN A 29 -30.66 -0.42 -13.15
C ASN A 29 -29.92 0.55 -12.24
N THR A 30 -28.87 0.08 -11.57
CA THR A 30 -27.86 0.97 -11.01
C THR A 30 -26.63 0.89 -11.91
N VAL A 31 -26.63 1.76 -12.92
CA VAL A 31 -25.39 2.15 -13.60
C VAL A 31 -24.46 2.66 -12.49
N PRO A 32 -23.21 2.16 -12.36
CA PRO A 32 -22.29 2.71 -11.37
C PRO A 32 -22.08 4.19 -11.71
N ASP A 33 -22.54 5.07 -10.84
CA ASP A 33 -22.27 6.49 -10.93
C ASP A 33 -20.78 6.69 -10.63
N TRP A 34 -19.95 6.68 -11.67
CA TRP A 34 -18.52 6.97 -11.58
C TRP A 34 -18.25 8.45 -11.27
N ARG A 35 -19.29 9.25 -10.96
CA ARG A 35 -19.14 10.64 -10.53
C ARG A 35 -18.25 10.72 -9.30
N MET A 36 -17.03 11.13 -9.59
CA MET A 36 -16.27 12.05 -8.76
C MET A 36 -15.84 11.46 -7.42
N VAL A 37 -14.84 10.59 -7.47
CA VAL A 37 -13.84 10.57 -6.39
C VAL A 37 -13.22 11.95 -6.39
N ARG A 38 -13.69 12.82 -5.49
CA ARG A 38 -12.98 14.05 -5.18
C ARG A 38 -11.61 13.59 -4.67
N SER A 39 -10.58 13.76 -5.48
CA SER A 39 -9.19 13.70 -5.01
C SER A 39 -9.02 14.86 -4.03
N SER A 40 -9.45 14.64 -2.78
CA SER A 40 -9.05 15.49 -1.69
C SER A 40 -7.55 15.37 -1.63
N SER A 41 -6.85 16.40 -2.10
CA SER A 41 -5.41 16.56 -1.87
C SER A 41 -5.23 16.79 -0.37
N VAL A 42 -5.33 15.72 0.39
CA VAL A 42 -4.89 15.70 1.78
C VAL A 42 -3.38 15.83 1.66
N LYS A 43 -2.85 17.00 2.02
CA LYS A 43 -1.41 17.18 2.16
C LYS A 43 -0.95 16.14 3.16
N LEU A 44 -0.24 15.12 2.70
CA LEU A 44 0.35 14.14 3.60
C LEU A 44 1.38 14.85 4.46
N THR A 45 1.35 14.55 5.76
CA THR A 45 2.38 14.98 6.69
C THR A 45 3.73 14.47 6.19
N THR A 46 4.68 15.39 5.98
CA THR A 46 6.04 15.05 5.58
C THR A 46 6.69 14.16 6.63
N PHE A 47 7.31 13.05 6.20
CA PHE A 47 8.00 12.16 7.12
C PHE A 47 9.32 12.77 7.58
N LYS A 48 9.72 12.48 8.83
CA LYS A 48 10.99 12.85 9.42
C LYS A 48 11.88 11.62 9.63
N MET A 49 13.18 11.86 9.74
CA MET A 49 14.19 10.79 9.91
C MET A 49 13.93 9.89 11.13
N ASP A 50 13.38 10.43 12.21
CA ASP A 50 13.10 9.67 13.43
C ASP A 50 11.69 9.09 13.52
N ASP A 51 10.86 9.29 12.49
CA ASP A 51 9.52 8.72 12.46
C ASP A 51 9.56 7.20 12.44
N ILE A 52 8.62 6.59 13.16
CA ILE A 52 8.43 5.15 13.16
C ILE A 52 7.70 4.77 11.88
N VAL A 53 8.38 3.98 11.05
CA VAL A 53 7.86 3.43 9.81
C VAL A 53 7.40 2.00 10.07
N LYS A 54 6.18 1.77 9.61
CA LYS A 54 5.37 0.58 9.79
C LYS A 54 5.46 -0.27 8.53
N LEU A 55 6.08 -1.45 8.59
CA LEU A 55 6.28 -2.35 7.44
C LEU A 55 5.47 -3.65 7.56
N ASN A 56 4.99 -4.16 6.43
CA ASN A 56 4.51 -5.51 6.25
C ASN A 56 5.42 -6.20 5.21
N VAL A 57 6.17 -7.21 5.65
CA VAL A 57 7.15 -7.90 4.82
C VAL A 57 6.75 -9.37 4.71
N GLY A 58 6.27 -9.78 3.54
CA GLY A 58 5.80 -11.16 3.31
C GLY A 58 4.70 -11.60 4.29
N GLY A 59 3.90 -10.67 4.82
CA GLY A 59 2.86 -10.92 5.83
C GLY A 59 3.31 -10.72 7.28
N GLN A 60 4.60 -10.50 7.54
CA GLN A 60 5.10 -10.25 8.89
C GLN A 60 5.30 -8.76 9.17
N ARG A 61 4.87 -8.35 10.36
CA ARG A 61 4.96 -7.00 10.84
C ARG A 61 6.38 -6.63 11.32
N PHE A 62 6.90 -5.49 10.86
CA PHE A 62 8.11 -4.86 11.39
C PHE A 62 7.92 -3.37 11.66
N ASP A 63 8.51 -2.90 12.76
CA ASP A 63 8.60 -1.49 13.10
C ASP A 63 10.07 -1.04 13.15
N THR A 64 10.37 0.10 12.53
CA THR A 64 11.71 0.68 12.53
C THR A 64 11.65 2.20 12.36
N ARG A 65 12.79 2.90 12.40
CA ARG A 65 12.84 4.33 12.08
C ARG A 65 13.15 4.56 10.61
N LEU A 66 12.66 5.66 10.04
CA LEU A 66 12.97 6.02 8.65
C LEU A 66 14.49 6.11 8.40
N ARG A 67 15.25 6.73 9.33
CA ARG A 67 16.72 6.81 9.24
C ARG A 67 17.42 5.46 9.14
N THR A 68 16.81 4.38 9.66
CA THR A 68 17.37 3.03 9.53
C THR A 68 17.22 2.51 8.10
N LEU A 69 16.09 2.75 7.45
CA LEU A 69 15.86 2.35 6.07
C LEU A 69 16.71 3.16 5.09
N LEU A 70 17.06 4.39 5.46
CA LEU A 70 17.87 5.31 4.67
C LEU A 70 19.37 5.31 5.04
N ALA A 71 19.80 4.38 5.89
CA ALA A 71 21.15 4.37 6.43
C ALA A 71 22.22 4.14 5.36
N ASP A 72 21.91 3.31 4.36
CA ASP A 72 22.82 2.90 3.30
C ASP A 72 22.23 3.20 1.92
N ARG A 73 22.84 4.14 1.20
CA ARG A 73 22.41 4.58 -0.14
C ARG A 73 22.58 3.51 -1.22
N SER A 74 23.39 2.48 -0.96
CA SER A 74 23.58 1.37 -1.90
C SER A 74 22.47 0.31 -1.83
N ASN A 75 21.62 0.36 -0.80
CA ASN A 75 20.55 -0.60 -0.59
C ASN A 75 19.26 -0.20 -1.33
N GLU A 76 18.53 -1.17 -1.86
CA GLU A 76 17.21 -0.98 -2.47
C GLU A 76 16.18 -0.31 -1.53
N LEU A 77 16.28 -0.55 -0.22
CA LEU A 77 15.44 0.11 0.78
C LEU A 77 15.62 1.63 0.78
N PHE A 78 16.83 2.14 0.51
CA PHE A 78 17.03 3.58 0.38
C PHE A 78 16.22 4.13 -0.78
N ALA A 79 16.33 3.51 -1.96
CA ALA A 79 15.62 3.93 -3.15
C ALA A 79 14.09 3.91 -2.96
N HIS A 80 13.56 2.92 -2.23
CA HIS A 80 12.13 2.82 -1.96
C HIS A 80 11.62 3.85 -0.96
N PHE A 81 12.38 4.19 0.07
CA PHE A 81 11.87 5.02 1.18
C PHE A 81 12.35 6.47 1.15
N VAL A 82 13.32 6.84 0.32
CA VAL A 82 13.83 8.22 0.24
C VAL A 82 12.73 9.20 -0.21
N VAL A 83 11.79 8.73 -1.04
CA VAL A 83 10.63 9.51 -1.51
C VAL A 83 9.77 10.05 -0.35
N LEU A 84 9.79 9.40 0.82
CA LEU A 84 9.02 9.84 1.98
C LEU A 84 9.50 11.19 2.55
N LEU A 85 10.73 11.60 2.22
CA LEU A 85 11.30 12.89 2.61
C LEU A 85 10.98 14.02 1.62
N GLU A 86 10.33 13.73 0.49
CA GLU A 86 9.98 14.75 -0.50
C GLU A 86 8.94 15.73 0.05
N THR A 87 9.15 17.03 -0.21
CA THR A 87 8.23 18.09 0.24
C THR A 87 6.90 18.08 -0.52
N ASP A 88 6.87 17.53 -1.73
CA ASP A 88 5.71 17.40 -2.61
C ASP A 88 5.18 15.95 -2.65
N LEU A 89 5.36 15.20 -1.56
CA LEU A 89 4.87 13.83 -1.44
C LEU A 89 3.35 13.75 -1.73
N THR A 90 3.00 12.92 -2.70
CA THR A 90 1.61 12.60 -3.05
C THR A 90 1.37 11.11 -2.85
N GLU A 91 0.11 10.69 -2.71
CA GLU A 91 -0.25 9.28 -2.59
C GLU A 91 0.29 8.42 -3.75
N ALA A 92 0.33 8.98 -4.96
CA ALA A 92 0.86 8.30 -6.14
C ALA A 92 2.37 8.02 -6.09
N LYS A 93 3.13 8.81 -5.32
CA LYS A 93 4.56 8.62 -5.09
C LYS A 93 4.87 7.73 -3.87
N MET A 94 3.87 7.44 -3.04
CA MET A 94 4.08 6.66 -1.83
C MET A 94 4.41 5.20 -2.17
N PRO A 95 5.29 4.55 -1.40
CA PRO A 95 5.43 3.11 -1.47
C PRO A 95 4.10 2.41 -1.16
N PRO A 96 3.84 1.24 -1.77
CA PRO A 96 2.60 0.49 -1.56
C PRO A 96 2.32 0.21 -0.09
N LYS A 97 1.05 0.18 0.27
CA LYS A 97 0.59 -0.15 1.63
C LYS A 97 -0.43 -1.28 1.61
N ASP A 98 -0.48 -2.05 2.70
CA ASP A 98 -1.54 -3.02 2.95
C ASP A 98 -2.84 -2.33 3.44
N ALA A 99 -3.87 -3.14 3.70
CA ALA A 99 -5.18 -2.65 4.15
C ALA A 99 -5.10 -1.95 5.53
N GLU A 100 -4.11 -2.30 6.35
CA GLU A 100 -3.84 -1.69 7.65
C GLU A 100 -2.96 -0.42 7.56
N GLY A 101 -2.51 -0.05 6.36
CA GLY A 101 -1.71 1.15 6.12
C GLY A 101 -0.20 0.98 6.36
N ASN A 102 0.28 -0.25 6.52
CA ASN A 102 1.69 -0.58 6.63
C ASN A 102 2.33 -0.66 5.24
N PHE A 103 3.56 -0.18 5.08
CA PHE A 103 4.26 -0.29 3.81
C PHE A 103 4.55 -1.75 3.47
N PHE A 104 4.06 -2.17 2.32
CA PHE A 104 4.12 -3.55 1.87
C PHE A 104 5.43 -3.82 1.12
N LEU A 105 6.10 -4.91 1.49
CA LEU A 105 7.29 -5.42 0.83
C LEU A 105 7.08 -6.91 0.52
N ASP A 106 7.16 -7.24 -0.77
CA ASP A 106 7.05 -8.62 -1.26
C ASP A 106 8.39 -9.36 -1.10
N ARG A 107 8.78 -9.63 0.14
CA ARG A 107 10.06 -10.27 0.49
C ARG A 107 9.87 -11.25 1.63
N ASP A 108 10.83 -12.17 1.76
CA ASP A 108 10.88 -13.11 2.87
C ASP A 108 11.20 -12.38 4.20
N PRO A 109 10.37 -12.53 5.24
CA PRO A 109 10.55 -11.81 6.49
C PRO A 109 11.76 -12.27 7.32
N GLU A 110 12.21 -13.52 7.18
CA GLU A 110 13.37 -14.02 7.92
C GLU A 110 14.67 -13.38 7.42
N HIS A 111 14.87 -13.36 6.10
CA HIS A 111 15.99 -12.67 5.48
C HIS A 111 15.94 -11.16 5.75
N PHE A 112 14.74 -10.57 5.70
CA PHE A 112 14.55 -9.15 5.99
C PHE A 112 14.92 -8.80 7.44
N ARG A 113 14.64 -9.67 8.41
CA ARG A 113 15.01 -9.44 9.82
C ARG A 113 16.52 -9.27 9.98
N THR A 114 17.32 -10.13 9.33
CA THR A 114 18.78 -10.04 9.33
C THR A 114 19.26 -8.74 8.69
N LEU A 115 18.71 -8.40 7.52
CA LEU A 115 19.01 -7.15 6.83
C LEU A 115 18.72 -5.92 7.72
N LEU A 116 17.53 -5.88 8.33
CA LEU A 116 17.11 -4.76 9.16
C LEU A 116 18.01 -4.60 10.39
N ASN A 117 18.43 -5.71 11.01
CA ASN A 117 19.35 -5.67 12.13
C ASN A 117 20.74 -5.15 11.72
N ASN A 118 21.24 -5.56 10.55
CA ASN A 118 22.51 -5.03 10.01
C ASN A 118 22.45 -3.52 9.80
N LEU A 119 21.34 -3.00 9.24
CA LEU A 119 21.14 -1.56 9.08
C LEU A 119 21.07 -0.82 10.44
N ARG A 120 20.43 -1.41 11.46
CA ARG A 120 20.40 -0.81 12.82
C ARG A 120 21.80 -0.70 13.41
N PHE A 121 22.64 -1.74 13.27
CA PHE A 121 24.03 -1.68 13.72
C PHE A 121 24.85 -0.66 12.93
N TYR A 122 24.63 -0.58 11.61
CA TYR A 122 25.31 0.39 10.76
C TYR A 122 25.03 1.84 11.21
N VAL A 123 23.77 2.18 11.49
CA VAL A 123 23.40 3.50 12.05
C VAL A 123 24.10 3.77 13.38
N GLN A 124 24.16 2.79 14.28
CA GLN A 124 24.85 2.96 15.57
C GLN A 124 26.36 3.19 15.38
N MET A 125 26.98 2.49 14.43
CA MET A 125 28.40 2.68 14.11
C MET A 125 28.68 4.07 13.56
N GLN A 126 27.83 4.57 12.66
CA GLN A 126 27.95 5.94 12.14
C GLN A 126 27.85 6.99 13.26
N VAL A 127 26.92 6.81 14.21
CA VAL A 127 26.80 7.70 15.37
C VAL A 127 28.07 7.67 16.22
N LYS A 128 28.60 6.49 16.53
CA LYS A 128 29.86 6.35 17.29
C LYS A 128 31.04 7.00 16.58
N GLN A 129 31.17 6.83 15.26
CA GLN A 129 32.22 7.45 14.47
C GLN A 129 32.11 8.98 14.47
N LYS A 130 30.90 9.55 14.35
CA LYS A 130 30.70 11.00 14.46
C LYS A 130 31.14 11.54 15.82
N VAL A 131 30.76 10.86 16.90
CA VAL A 131 31.16 11.24 18.27
C VAL A 131 32.68 11.14 18.45
N ALA A 132 33.30 10.07 17.93
CA ALA A 132 34.74 9.86 18.01
C ALA A 132 35.54 10.89 17.19
N ASN A 133 35.00 11.34 16.05
CA ASN A 133 35.63 12.32 15.16
C ASN A 133 35.48 13.77 15.66
N GLY A 134 34.93 14.00 16.85
CA GLY A 134 34.98 15.31 17.52
C GLY A 134 34.04 16.37 16.96
N THR A 135 33.06 16.03 16.11
CA THR A 135 31.93 16.94 15.86
C THR A 135 31.05 16.95 17.11
N ASN A 136 31.27 17.96 17.96
CA ASN A 136 30.43 18.23 19.12
C ASN A 136 28.96 18.13 18.70
N GLY A 137 28.19 17.37 19.47
CA GLY A 137 26.76 17.19 19.26
C GLY A 137 26.00 18.51 19.42
N ALA A 138 25.93 19.28 18.36
CA ALA A 138 24.74 20.05 18.08
C ALA A 138 23.76 19.06 17.45
N ILE A 139 22.66 18.81 18.15
CA ILE A 139 21.45 18.28 17.53
C ILE A 139 20.97 19.40 16.61
N GLU A 140 21.57 19.50 15.42
CA GLU A 140 21.02 20.27 14.31
C GLU A 140 19.88 19.44 13.75
N GLY A 141 18.70 19.70 14.29
CA GLY A 141 17.46 19.41 13.60
C GLY A 141 17.43 20.16 12.28
N ASP A 142 16.94 19.48 11.26
CA ASP A 142 16.27 20.08 10.11
C ASP A 142 17.05 21.16 9.34
N GLU A 143 18.12 20.82 8.59
CA GLU A 143 18.45 21.52 7.31
C GLU A 143 19.67 20.92 6.57
N GLU A 144 19.51 19.79 5.85
CA GLU A 144 20.37 19.51 4.67
C GLU A 144 19.67 18.61 3.64
N ILE A 145 18.43 18.94 3.26
CA ILE A 145 17.88 18.60 1.94
C ILE A 145 17.07 19.82 1.45
N ARG A 146 17.73 20.98 1.37
CA ARG A 146 17.25 22.14 0.60
C ARG A 146 18.43 22.81 -0.11
N SER A 147 19.00 22.12 -1.08
CA SER A 147 19.79 22.77 -2.13
C SER A 147 19.63 22.03 -3.46
N THR A 148 18.41 22.08 -4.00
CA THR A 148 18.17 21.88 -5.44
C THR A 148 18.07 23.23 -6.12
N LYS A 149 19.13 24.03 -6.03
CA LYS A 149 19.42 25.12 -6.98
C LYS A 149 20.93 25.25 -7.21
N SER A 150 21.48 24.33 -7.98
CA SER A 150 22.56 24.67 -8.92
C SER A 150 22.44 23.80 -10.16
N VAL A 151 21.93 24.45 -11.19
CA VAL A 151 22.00 24.02 -12.58
C VAL A 151 23.45 23.70 -12.94
N GLY A 152 23.67 22.56 -13.61
CA GLY A 152 24.82 22.37 -14.48
C GLY A 152 25.94 21.46 -13.97
N PHE A 153 25.80 20.14 -14.11
CA PHE A 153 26.95 19.22 -14.21
C PHE A 153 26.67 17.97 -15.07
N PHE A 154 25.82 18.10 -16.11
CA PHE A 154 25.74 17.11 -17.20
C PHE A 154 26.34 17.70 -18.47
N SER A 155 27.67 17.69 -18.59
CA SER A 155 28.35 17.59 -19.89
C SER A 155 29.86 17.40 -19.72
N ARG A 156 30.30 16.14 -19.58
CA ARG A 156 31.62 15.69 -20.04
C ARG A 156 31.76 14.19 -19.80
N MET A 157 31.43 13.38 -20.81
CA MET A 157 32.25 12.21 -21.16
C MET A 157 31.74 11.53 -22.45
N ILE A 158 32.00 12.14 -23.62
CA ILE A 158 32.29 11.37 -24.83
C ILE A 158 33.38 12.13 -25.60
N LYS A 159 34.61 11.62 -25.50
CA LYS A 159 35.68 11.68 -26.51
C LYS A 159 36.86 10.88 -25.96
N ASN A 160 37.01 9.67 -26.47
CA ASN A 160 38.17 9.27 -27.27
C ASN A 160 37.77 8.04 -28.10
#